data_AF-A0A355PUP6-F1
#
_entry.id   AF-A0A355PUP6-F1
#
_cell.length_a   1.000
_cell.length_b   1.000
_cell.length_c   1.000
_cell.angle_alpha   90.00
_cell.angle_beta   90.00
_cell.angle_gamma   90.00
#
_symmetry.space_group_name_H-M   'P 1'
#
loop_
_entity.id
_entity.type
_entity.pdbx_description
1 polymer ?
#
loop_
_entity_poly.entity_id
_entity_poly.type
_entity_poly.pdbx_seq_one_letter_code
_entity_poly.pdbx_strand_id
1 'polypeptide(L)'
;MPLVLCLGAGTSQGSHSGLSPLSMQLQALSGTRGFACVTGAGNETGFGRHYFSRLPANQEFDDVELRIAAPGKDFSMELWADASELYTLGFVSPSGEVIERIPLAVGQETTLSFRLDATRIFISYQLTEAGSGRFLAFLRFRGPAPGIWHIRVYPALYVTGQFHIWLPLQSFLPDDIRFLRPDPDITITDPGNAPLLLTISTYNHVTDSLYIHSSRGFTATGQVKPDLAAPGVDVQGPALQSRGNTASTPVSFTRRTGASVAAAITAGAVACLFSWDFTQGNDTSLTSSSVRSILIRGADRKEAFQYPNRQWGYGTLNLYQAFLLMRE
;
A
#
# COMPACT_ATOMS: atom_id res chain seq x y z
N MET A 1 -21.35 20.87 -8.68
CA MET A 1 -20.03 20.95 -9.32
C MET A 1 -19.30 19.65 -9.01
N PRO A 2 -18.79 18.92 -10.02
CA PRO A 2 -18.06 17.69 -9.79
C PRO A 2 -16.66 17.94 -9.20
N LEU A 3 -16.16 17.00 -8.40
CA LEU A 3 -14.86 17.01 -7.74
C LEU A 3 -14.15 15.67 -7.97
N VAL A 4 -12.93 15.75 -8.51
CA VAL A 4 -12.01 14.61 -8.57
C VAL A 4 -10.89 14.85 -7.56
N LEU A 5 -10.82 14.00 -6.54
CA LEU A 5 -9.74 14.01 -5.57
C LEU A 5 -8.60 13.10 -6.07
N CYS A 6 -7.45 13.67 -6.39
CA CYS A 6 -6.24 12.93 -6.70
C CYS A 6 -5.36 12.81 -5.45
N LEU A 7 -5.22 11.60 -4.92
CA LEU A 7 -4.38 11.30 -3.76
C LEU A 7 -3.09 10.61 -4.20
N GLY A 8 -2.01 11.39 -4.30
CA GLY A 8 -0.67 10.90 -4.68
C GLY A 8 0.20 10.44 -3.51
N ALA A 9 -0.38 10.23 -2.33
CA ALA A 9 0.31 9.87 -1.09
C ALA A 9 -0.38 8.69 -0.41
N GLY A 10 0.38 7.89 0.31
CA GLY A 10 -0.14 6.76 1.07
C GLY A 10 0.82 6.32 2.17
N THR A 11 0.47 5.25 2.87
CA THR A 11 1.30 4.64 3.93
C THR A 11 1.26 3.12 3.86
N SER A 12 2.33 2.45 4.30
CA SER A 12 2.35 1.01 4.53
C SER A 12 2.03 0.64 5.98
N GLN A 13 1.83 1.64 6.85
CA GLN A 13 1.38 1.46 8.23
C GLN A 13 -0.15 1.41 8.24
N GLY A 14 -0.69 0.22 8.39
CA GLY A 14 -2.11 -0.10 8.26
C GLY A 14 -2.30 -1.59 8.08
N SER A 15 -3.55 -2.06 8.21
CA SER A 15 -3.89 -3.48 8.09
C SER A 15 -3.91 -4.00 6.66
N HIS A 16 -3.68 -3.13 5.68
CA HIS A 16 -3.80 -3.41 4.24
C HIS A 16 -5.19 -3.96 3.83
N SER A 17 -6.22 -3.76 4.66
CA SER A 17 -7.58 -4.30 4.47
C SER A 17 -8.55 -3.34 3.78
N GLY A 18 -8.18 -2.06 3.61
CA GLY A 18 -9.08 -1.01 3.11
C GLY A 18 -9.99 -0.38 4.17
N LEU A 19 -9.76 -0.66 5.45
CA LEU A 19 -10.58 -0.19 6.57
C LEU A 19 -9.89 0.85 7.47
N SER A 20 -8.79 1.47 7.03
CA SER A 20 -8.19 2.56 7.79
C SER A 20 -9.13 3.77 7.91
N PRO A 21 -8.99 4.63 8.94
CA PRO A 21 -9.89 5.76 9.13
C PRO A 21 -10.04 6.66 7.89
N LEU A 22 -8.95 6.96 7.20
CA LEU A 22 -8.99 7.73 5.95
C LEU A 22 -9.71 6.97 4.84
N SER A 23 -9.47 5.66 4.73
CA SER A 23 -10.15 4.79 3.76
C SER A 23 -11.66 4.80 3.99
N MET A 24 -12.13 4.68 5.23
CA MET A 24 -13.56 4.73 5.55
C MET A 24 -14.19 6.09 5.21
N GLN A 25 -13.51 7.20 5.52
CA GLN A 25 -14.00 8.54 5.18
C GLN A 25 -14.11 8.75 3.66
N LEU A 26 -13.09 8.36 2.90
CA LEU A 26 -13.10 8.47 1.43
C LEU A 26 -14.14 7.54 0.80
N GLN A 27 -14.36 6.35 1.38
CA GLN A 27 -15.43 5.44 0.94
C GLN A 27 -16.82 6.00 1.21
N ALA A 28 -17.05 6.62 2.36
CA ALA A 28 -18.33 7.29 2.64
C ALA A 28 -18.64 8.38 1.61
N LEU A 29 -17.61 9.12 1.17
CA LEU A 29 -17.75 10.12 0.11
C LEU A 29 -17.94 9.51 -1.29
N SER A 30 -17.50 8.26 -1.52
CA SER A 30 -17.52 7.62 -2.85
C SER A 30 -18.94 7.42 -3.43
N GLY A 31 -19.98 7.42 -2.59
CA GLY A 31 -21.39 7.42 -3.02
C GLY A 31 -21.96 8.81 -3.34
N THR A 32 -21.19 9.89 -3.14
CA THR A 32 -21.63 11.25 -3.43
C THR A 32 -21.62 11.51 -4.94
N ARG A 33 -22.73 12.06 -5.46
CA ARG A 33 -22.83 12.43 -6.88
C ARG A 33 -21.77 13.47 -7.25
N GLY A 34 -21.09 13.23 -8.36
CA GLY A 34 -20.03 14.09 -8.86
C GLY A 34 -18.75 14.03 -8.03
N PHE A 35 -18.57 13.04 -7.15
CA PHE A 35 -17.32 12.83 -6.43
C PHE A 35 -16.62 11.56 -6.92
N ALA A 36 -15.32 11.64 -7.16
CA ALA A 36 -14.45 10.48 -7.38
C ALA A 36 -13.12 10.68 -6.68
N CYS A 37 -12.59 9.61 -6.09
CA CYS A 37 -11.26 9.60 -5.46
C CYS A 37 -10.35 8.64 -6.21
N VAL A 38 -9.25 9.17 -6.74
CA VAL A 38 -8.23 8.43 -7.48
C VAL A 38 -6.94 8.45 -6.67
N THR A 39 -6.37 7.27 -6.44
CA THR A 39 -5.18 7.09 -5.61
C THR A 39 -4.17 6.19 -6.30
N GLY A 40 -2.88 6.41 -6.01
CA GLY A 40 -1.83 5.51 -6.46
C GLY A 40 -1.81 4.21 -5.66
N ALA A 41 -1.41 3.10 -6.28
CA ALA A 41 -1.20 1.84 -5.58
C ALA A 41 -0.03 1.90 -4.59
N GLY A 42 0.97 2.74 -4.85
CA GLY A 42 2.22 2.79 -4.08
C GLY A 42 3.43 2.33 -4.89
N ASN A 43 4.62 2.52 -4.32
CA ASN A 43 5.90 2.23 -4.95
C ASN A 43 6.76 1.27 -4.09
N GLU A 44 6.16 0.25 -3.47
CA GLU A 44 6.80 -0.53 -2.39
C GLU A 44 7.31 -1.92 -2.80
N THR A 45 6.94 -2.42 -3.99
CA THR A 45 7.43 -3.71 -4.47
C THR A 45 8.95 -3.65 -4.73
N GLY A 46 9.65 -4.73 -4.38
CA GLY A 46 11.10 -4.87 -4.61
C GLY A 46 11.99 -4.29 -3.50
N PHE A 47 11.43 -3.58 -2.51
CA PHE A 47 12.20 -3.07 -1.37
C PHE A 47 12.30 -4.07 -0.20
N GLY A 48 11.61 -5.20 -0.26
CA GLY A 48 11.67 -6.23 0.77
C GLY A 48 11.02 -5.85 2.10
N ARG A 49 9.91 -5.11 2.04
CA ARG A 49 9.27 -4.45 3.20
C ARG A 49 7.95 -5.06 3.66
N HIS A 50 7.52 -6.11 2.99
CA HIS A 50 6.39 -6.92 3.40
C HIS A 50 6.90 -8.35 3.61
N TYR A 51 6.47 -8.95 4.69
CA TYR A 51 6.63 -10.36 4.99
C TYR A 51 5.26 -10.98 5.16
N PHE A 52 5.02 -12.10 4.51
CA PHE A 52 3.82 -12.89 4.67
C PHE A 52 4.20 -14.31 5.03
N SER A 53 3.45 -14.90 5.95
CA SER A 53 3.62 -16.30 6.30
C SER A 53 2.28 -16.99 6.51
N ARG A 54 2.31 -18.30 6.29
CA ARG A 54 1.27 -19.24 6.70
C ARG A 54 1.94 -20.31 7.54
N LEU A 55 1.96 -20.11 8.85
CA LEU A 55 2.60 -21.00 9.81
C LEU A 55 1.89 -22.38 9.82
N PRO A 56 2.60 -23.49 9.56
CA PRO A 56 2.06 -24.84 9.72
C PRO A 56 1.67 -25.15 11.17
N ALA A 57 0.61 -25.94 11.38
CA ALA A 57 0.09 -26.23 12.71
C ALA A 57 1.07 -26.99 13.64
N ASN A 58 2.06 -27.68 13.07
CA ASN A 58 3.09 -28.41 13.80
C ASN A 58 4.36 -27.59 14.07
N GLN A 59 4.43 -26.34 13.59
CA GLN A 59 5.57 -25.47 13.78
C GLN A 59 5.33 -24.55 14.98
N GLU A 60 6.29 -24.50 15.90
CA GLU A 60 6.17 -23.73 17.15
C GLU A 60 6.18 -22.22 16.92
N PHE A 61 7.02 -21.76 16.00
CA PHE A 61 7.12 -20.35 15.60
C PHE A 61 7.62 -20.21 14.17
N ASP A 62 7.27 -19.11 13.52
CA ASP A 62 7.96 -18.66 12.31
C ASP A 62 9.15 -17.79 12.68
N ASP A 63 10.28 -17.97 12.01
CA ASP A 63 11.50 -17.21 12.27
C ASP A 63 11.69 -16.13 11.20
N VAL A 64 11.24 -14.91 11.51
CA VAL A 64 11.29 -13.80 10.56
C VAL A 64 12.65 -13.13 10.61
N GLU A 65 13.42 -13.28 9.54
CA GLU A 65 14.75 -12.69 9.41
C GLU A 65 14.67 -11.27 8.82
N LEU A 66 15.08 -10.28 9.61
CA LEU A 66 15.19 -8.88 9.24
C LEU A 66 16.66 -8.47 9.17
N ARG A 67 17.12 -8.04 8.00
CA ARG A 67 18.45 -7.48 7.82
C ARG A 67 18.42 -5.98 8.06
N ILE A 68 19.40 -5.50 8.83
CA ILE A 68 19.70 -4.08 9.06
C ILE A 68 21.17 -3.88 8.70
N ALA A 69 21.51 -3.24 7.58
CA ALA A 69 22.91 -3.21 7.14
C ALA A 69 23.76 -2.14 7.84
N ALA A 70 23.18 -0.99 8.18
CA ALA A 70 23.86 0.11 8.86
C ALA A 70 23.09 0.59 10.10
N PRO A 71 23.78 1.12 11.12
CA PRO A 71 23.12 1.71 12.27
C PRO A 71 22.53 3.08 11.88
N GLY A 72 21.67 3.61 12.75
CA GLY A 72 21.37 5.06 12.75
C GLY A 72 19.98 5.46 12.29
N LYS A 73 19.05 4.53 12.10
CA LYS A 73 17.63 4.87 11.93
C LYS A 73 16.73 4.04 12.81
N ASP A 74 16.05 4.72 13.73
CA ASP A 74 14.90 4.16 14.44
C ASP A 74 13.77 3.93 13.44
N PHE A 75 13.01 2.86 13.65
CA PHE A 75 11.86 2.54 12.81
C PHE A 75 10.79 1.78 13.59
N SER A 76 9.61 1.69 13.00
CA SER A 76 8.54 0.81 13.49
C SER A 76 8.24 -0.27 12.46
N MET A 77 7.55 -1.32 12.90
CA MET A 77 6.94 -2.29 12.02
C MET A 77 5.62 -2.75 12.64
N GLU A 78 4.75 -3.30 11.81
CA GLU A 78 3.44 -3.76 12.24
C GLU A 78 3.23 -5.19 11.80
N LEU A 79 2.98 -6.08 12.77
CA LEU A 79 2.50 -7.42 12.50
C LEU A 79 0.98 -7.45 12.61
N TRP A 80 0.32 -7.90 11.56
CA TRP A 80 -1.13 -8.00 11.47
C TRP A 80 -1.56 -9.43 11.21
N ALA A 81 -2.67 -9.83 11.82
CA ALA A 81 -3.31 -11.12 11.58
C ALA A 81 -4.84 -10.99 11.49
N ASP A 82 -5.54 -12.08 11.16
CA ASP A 82 -7.00 -12.11 11.24
C ASP A 82 -7.50 -11.96 12.70
N ALA A 83 -8.75 -11.55 12.90
CA ALA A 83 -9.35 -11.43 14.23
C ALA A 83 -9.43 -12.77 14.99
N SER A 84 -9.42 -13.88 14.25
CA SER A 84 -9.40 -15.24 14.78
C SER A 84 -8.00 -15.72 15.19
N GLU A 85 -6.97 -14.88 15.07
CA GLU A 85 -5.59 -15.26 15.34
C GLU A 85 -4.91 -14.27 16.30
N LEU A 86 -4.11 -14.82 17.20
CA LEU A 86 -3.30 -14.04 18.14
C LEU A 86 -1.87 -14.54 18.09
N TYR A 87 -0.92 -13.61 18.10
CA TYR A 87 0.51 -13.93 18.08
C TYR A 87 1.25 -13.26 19.23
N THR A 88 2.34 -13.89 19.64
CA THR A 88 3.31 -13.40 20.62
C THR A 88 4.69 -13.47 20.02
N LEU A 89 5.62 -12.67 20.54
CA LEU A 89 6.92 -12.45 19.91
C LEU A 89 8.06 -12.91 20.81
N GLY A 90 9.14 -13.38 20.19
CA GLY A 90 10.47 -13.51 20.78
C GLY A 90 11.51 -12.98 19.79
N PHE A 91 12.75 -12.80 20.24
CA PHE A 91 13.79 -12.15 19.46
C PHE A 91 15.14 -12.80 19.65
N VAL A 92 15.94 -12.87 18.58
CA VAL A 92 17.38 -13.07 18.66
C VAL A 92 18.05 -11.88 17.97
N SER A 93 18.94 -11.22 18.69
CA SER A 93 19.68 -10.09 18.16
C SER A 93 20.88 -10.54 17.31
N PRO A 94 21.51 -9.63 16.53
CA PRO A 94 22.69 -9.94 15.74
C PRO A 94 23.88 -10.48 16.56
N SER A 95 24.01 -10.05 17.81
CA SER A 95 25.05 -10.55 18.73
C SER A 95 24.70 -11.89 19.39
N GLY A 96 23.49 -12.41 19.16
CA GLY A 96 23.01 -13.67 19.72
C GLY A 96 22.28 -13.54 21.06
N GLU A 97 21.96 -12.33 21.51
CA GLU A 97 21.14 -12.13 22.70
C GLU A 97 19.71 -12.59 22.43
N VAL A 98 19.23 -13.55 23.23
CA VAL A 98 17.91 -14.17 23.07
C VAL A 98 16.95 -13.59 24.08
N ILE A 99 15.81 -13.12 23.58
CA ILE A 99 14.60 -12.87 24.36
C ILE A 99 13.58 -13.93 23.97
N GLU A 100 13.29 -14.83 24.92
CA GLU A 100 12.30 -15.87 24.76
C GLU A 100 10.89 -15.30 24.55
N ARG A 101 9.94 -16.17 24.24
CA ARG A 101 8.54 -15.82 24.00
C ARG A 101 7.99 -14.90 25.10
N ILE A 102 7.53 -13.73 24.67
CA ILE A 102 6.99 -12.69 25.54
C ILE A 102 5.49 -12.93 25.74
N PRO A 103 5.00 -12.97 26.99
CA PRO A 103 3.57 -13.08 27.26
C PRO A 103 2.77 -11.94 26.66
N LEU A 104 1.53 -12.23 26.28
CA LEU A 104 0.61 -11.23 25.72
C LEU A 104 0.14 -10.27 26.84
N ALA A 105 0.68 -9.06 26.86
CA ALA A 105 0.28 -7.99 27.79
C ALA A 105 -0.54 -6.92 27.05
N VAL A 106 -1.87 -7.05 27.07
CA VAL A 106 -2.78 -6.15 26.35
C VAL A 106 -2.87 -4.79 27.05
N GLY A 107 -2.80 -3.70 26.29
CA GLY A 107 -2.95 -2.34 26.82
C GLY A 107 -1.72 -1.81 27.57
N GLN A 108 -0.61 -2.56 27.58
CA GLN A 108 0.68 -2.11 28.11
C GLN A 108 1.75 -2.18 27.02
N GLU A 109 2.66 -1.20 27.03
CA GLU A 109 3.86 -1.26 26.19
C GLU A 109 4.93 -2.08 26.92
N THR A 110 5.39 -3.16 26.31
CA THR A 110 6.52 -3.95 26.81
C THR A 110 7.80 -3.39 26.19
N THR A 111 8.77 -3.04 27.03
CA THR A 111 10.09 -2.59 26.58
C THR A 111 11.12 -3.69 26.78
N LEU A 112 11.75 -4.11 25.69
CA LEU A 112 12.87 -5.03 25.66
C LEU A 112 14.17 -4.27 25.50
N SER A 113 15.20 -4.65 26.25
CA SER A 113 16.52 -4.02 26.19
C SER A 113 17.58 -5.07 25.90
N PHE A 114 18.22 -4.96 24.74
CA PHE A 114 19.36 -5.76 24.34
C PHE A 114 20.64 -5.06 24.81
N ARG A 115 21.36 -5.67 25.74
CA ARG A 115 22.53 -5.05 26.37
C ARG A 115 23.74 -5.04 25.45
N LEU A 116 23.95 -6.12 24.70
CA LEU A 116 25.11 -6.25 23.83
C LEU A 116 25.01 -5.34 22.60
N ASP A 117 23.81 -5.26 22.04
CA ASP A 117 23.52 -4.47 20.84
C ASP A 117 23.07 -3.04 21.13
N ALA A 118 22.95 -2.66 22.42
CA ALA A 118 22.41 -1.39 22.89
C ALA A 118 21.07 -0.98 22.24
N THR A 119 20.30 -1.98 21.79
CA THR A 119 19.03 -1.81 21.07
C THR A 119 17.86 -1.91 22.06
N ARG A 120 16.82 -1.09 21.86
CA ARG A 120 15.55 -1.26 22.57
C ARG A 120 14.42 -1.53 21.60
N ILE A 121 13.58 -2.50 21.93
CA ILE A 121 12.37 -2.83 21.17
C ILE A 121 11.17 -2.58 22.06
N PHE A 122 10.25 -1.74 21.61
CA PHE A 122 8.97 -1.48 22.27
C PHE A 122 7.89 -2.27 21.54
N ILE A 123 7.02 -2.93 22.29
CA ILE A 123 5.96 -3.78 21.74
C ILE A 123 4.65 -3.39 22.38
N SER A 124 3.64 -3.14 21.54
CA SER A 124 2.27 -2.92 21.97
C SER A 124 1.33 -3.84 21.21
N TYR A 125 0.46 -4.55 21.92
CA TYR A 125 -0.53 -5.44 21.33
C TYR A 125 -1.92 -4.80 21.38
N GLN A 126 -2.61 -4.82 20.24
CA GLN A 126 -4.03 -4.54 20.12
C GLN A 126 -4.71 -5.82 19.61
N LEU A 127 -5.50 -6.47 20.46
CA LEU A 127 -6.22 -7.69 20.07
C LEU A 127 -7.29 -7.41 19.01
N THR A 128 -7.83 -6.20 19.03
CA THR A 128 -8.85 -5.73 18.11
C THR A 128 -8.56 -4.28 17.82
N GLU A 129 -7.87 -4.01 16.70
CA GLU A 129 -7.64 -2.65 16.22
C GLU A 129 -8.96 -2.03 15.74
N ALA A 130 -9.18 -0.75 16.06
CA ALA A 130 -10.49 -0.11 15.97
C ALA A 130 -11.06 0.01 14.54
N GLY A 131 -10.22 0.16 13.51
CA GLY A 131 -10.66 0.29 12.13
C GLY A 131 -10.95 -1.06 11.47
N SER A 132 -10.05 -2.02 11.62
CA SER A 132 -10.10 -3.30 10.91
C SER A 132 -10.66 -4.46 11.72
N GLY A 133 -10.73 -4.34 13.04
CA GLY A 133 -11.08 -5.44 13.96
C GLY A 133 -10.00 -6.53 14.06
N ARG A 134 -8.85 -6.32 13.43
CA ARG A 134 -7.77 -7.31 13.31
C ARG A 134 -6.80 -7.22 14.48
N PHE A 135 -6.04 -8.30 14.67
CA PHE A 135 -4.91 -8.31 15.58
C PHE A 135 -3.77 -7.44 15.03
N LEU A 136 -3.18 -6.61 15.90
CA LEU A 136 -1.99 -5.81 15.64
C LEU A 136 -0.97 -5.98 16.77
N ALA A 137 0.25 -6.39 16.41
CA ALA A 137 1.43 -6.15 17.24
C ALA A 137 2.24 -5.01 16.59
N PHE A 138 2.31 -3.87 17.28
CA PHE A 138 3.11 -2.72 16.87
C PHE A 138 4.48 -2.77 17.55
N LEU A 139 5.54 -2.75 16.75
CA LEU A 139 6.92 -2.78 17.25
C LEU A 139 7.63 -1.48 16.91
N ARG A 140 8.48 -0.99 17.82
CA ARG A 140 9.39 0.14 17.57
C ARG A 140 10.81 -0.22 17.97
N PHE A 141 11.73 -0.12 17.02
CA PHE A 141 13.16 -0.32 17.23
C PHE A 141 13.83 1.04 17.48
N ARG A 142 14.57 1.14 18.58
CA ARG A 142 15.41 2.29 18.95
C ARG A 142 16.87 1.88 18.96
N GLY A 143 17.70 2.58 18.20
CA GLY A 143 19.12 2.30 18.03
C GLY A 143 19.40 0.85 17.57
N PRO A 144 18.73 0.35 16.50
CA PRO A 144 18.91 -1.04 16.08
C PRO A 144 20.35 -1.31 15.65
N ALA A 145 20.97 -2.35 16.22
CA ALA A 145 22.27 -2.81 15.80
C ALA A 145 22.24 -3.40 14.38
N PRO A 146 23.31 -3.22 13.58
CA PRO A 146 23.44 -3.85 12.28
C PRO A 146 23.56 -5.37 12.39
N GLY A 147 23.02 -6.07 11.41
CA GLY A 147 23.09 -7.52 11.27
C GLY A 147 21.73 -8.13 10.93
N ILE A 148 21.58 -9.42 11.24
CA ILE A 148 20.34 -10.15 11.04
C ILE A 148 19.65 -10.28 12.39
N TRP A 149 18.44 -9.73 12.46
CA TRP A 149 17.54 -9.89 13.58
C TRP A 149 16.58 -11.03 13.27
N HIS A 150 16.38 -11.92 14.23
CA HIS A 150 15.38 -12.98 14.17
C HIS A 150 14.19 -12.56 15.02
N ILE A 151 13.02 -12.44 14.41
CA ILE A 151 11.76 -12.14 15.10
C ILE A 151 10.94 -13.42 15.08
N ARG A 152 10.90 -14.12 16.20
CA ARG A 152 10.19 -15.38 16.36
C ARG A 152 8.72 -15.11 16.65
N VAL A 153 7.84 -15.53 15.74
CA VAL A 153 6.39 -15.30 15.82
C VAL A 153 5.69 -16.58 16.27
N TYR A 154 5.22 -16.58 17.51
CA TYR A 154 4.55 -17.73 18.15
C TYR A 154 3.03 -17.56 18.11
N PRO A 155 2.26 -18.56 17.67
CA PRO A 155 0.81 -18.53 17.76
C PRO A 155 0.37 -18.65 19.22
N ALA A 156 -0.54 -17.78 19.64
CA ALA A 156 -1.26 -17.84 20.90
C ALA A 156 -2.73 -18.29 20.69
N LEU A 157 -3.32 -17.92 19.55
CA LEU A 157 -4.59 -18.45 19.03
C LEU A 157 -4.41 -18.72 17.53
N TYR A 158 -4.73 -19.92 17.09
CA TYR A 158 -4.38 -20.41 15.75
C TYR A 158 -5.61 -20.94 15.00
N VAL A 159 -5.83 -20.48 13.78
CA VAL A 159 -6.88 -20.99 12.88
C VAL A 159 -6.32 -21.28 11.48
N THR A 160 -5.68 -20.31 10.84
CA THR A 160 -5.12 -20.43 9.48
C THR A 160 -3.59 -20.33 9.45
N GLY A 161 -2.99 -19.76 10.49
CA GLY A 161 -1.56 -19.48 10.61
C GLY A 161 -1.10 -18.25 9.83
N GLN A 162 -2.01 -17.38 9.39
CA GLN A 162 -1.69 -16.28 8.47
C GLN A 162 -1.41 -14.97 9.19
N PHE A 163 -0.19 -14.46 9.02
CA PHE A 163 0.15 -13.11 9.45
C PHE A 163 0.99 -12.39 8.40
N HIS A 164 0.96 -11.07 8.51
CA HIS A 164 1.70 -10.14 7.69
C HIS A 164 2.58 -9.27 8.59
N ILE A 165 3.74 -8.87 8.10
CA ILE A 165 4.55 -7.82 8.74
C ILE A 165 4.91 -6.78 7.68
N TRP A 166 4.57 -5.53 7.93
CA TRP A 166 4.94 -4.41 7.08
C TRP A 166 5.92 -3.47 7.78
N LEU A 167 6.93 -3.06 7.01
CA LEU A 167 7.81 -1.95 7.33
C LEU A 167 7.28 -0.64 6.73
N PRO A 168 7.66 0.53 7.28
CA PRO A 168 7.41 1.83 6.69
C PRO A 168 7.87 1.95 5.23
N LEU A 169 7.27 2.89 4.49
CA LEU A 169 7.53 3.11 3.06
C LEU A 169 8.99 3.41 2.74
N GLN A 170 9.40 3.16 1.49
CA GLN A 170 10.76 3.46 1.01
C GLN A 170 11.28 4.86 1.31
N SER A 171 10.42 5.87 1.30
CA SER A 171 10.83 7.24 1.61
C SER A 171 11.14 7.48 3.10
N PHE A 172 10.66 6.64 4.01
CA PHE A 172 10.80 6.80 5.46
C PHE A 172 11.86 5.89 6.08
N LEU A 173 12.41 4.96 5.33
CA LEU A 173 13.30 3.91 5.82
C LEU A 173 14.41 3.69 4.79
N PRO A 174 15.69 3.51 5.17
CA PRO A 174 16.74 3.29 4.20
C PRO A 174 16.59 1.90 3.53
N ASP A 175 17.12 1.73 2.33
CA ASP A 175 16.94 0.53 1.50
C ASP A 175 17.57 -0.75 2.06
N ASP A 176 18.38 -0.60 3.11
CA ASP A 176 19.15 -1.67 3.71
C ASP A 176 18.45 -2.32 4.93
N ILE A 177 17.29 -1.80 5.33
CA ILE A 177 16.38 -2.42 6.31
C ILE A 177 15.29 -3.18 5.55
N ARG A 178 15.42 -4.51 5.49
CA ARG A 178 14.53 -5.36 4.69
C ARG A 178 14.47 -6.80 5.22
N PHE A 179 13.37 -7.48 4.93
CA PHE A 179 13.26 -8.91 5.17
C PHE A 179 14.17 -9.70 4.23
N LEU A 180 14.73 -10.81 4.72
CA LEU A 180 15.50 -11.74 3.88
C LEU A 180 14.59 -12.59 2.98
N ARG A 181 13.37 -12.90 3.46
CA ARG A 181 12.32 -13.59 2.70
C ARG A 181 11.08 -12.69 2.57
N PRO A 182 11.11 -11.63 1.75
CA PRO A 182 9.96 -10.76 1.58
C PRO A 182 8.90 -11.39 0.66
N ASP A 183 7.65 -10.98 0.84
CA ASP A 183 6.56 -11.25 -0.09
C ASP A 183 6.36 -10.01 -1.00
N PRO A 184 6.34 -10.17 -2.34
CA PRO A 184 6.24 -9.04 -3.27
C PRO A 184 4.82 -8.50 -3.46
N ASP A 185 3.81 -9.25 -3.02
CA ASP A 185 2.39 -8.92 -3.16
C ASP A 185 1.85 -8.27 -1.88
N ILE A 186 0.60 -7.77 -1.90
CA ILE A 186 -0.04 -7.05 -0.77
C ILE A 186 0.84 -5.89 -0.25
N THR A 187 1.29 -5.07 -1.20
CA THR A 187 2.15 -3.90 -0.97
C THR A 187 1.44 -2.58 -1.30
N ILE A 188 0.12 -2.64 -1.55
CA ILE A 188 -0.70 -1.46 -1.87
C ILE A 188 -0.83 -0.58 -0.64
N THR A 189 -0.40 0.66 -0.74
CA THR A 189 -0.42 1.59 0.39
C THR A 189 -1.82 2.07 0.70
N ASP A 190 -2.16 2.19 1.99
CA ASP A 190 -3.38 2.87 2.44
C ASP A 190 -3.40 4.33 1.94
N PRO A 191 -4.53 4.86 1.45
CA PRO A 191 -5.87 4.24 1.39
C PRO A 191 -6.16 3.53 0.04
N GLY A 192 -5.14 3.23 -0.77
CA GLY A 192 -5.30 2.56 -2.08
C GLY A 192 -5.86 1.14 -2.03
N ASN A 193 -5.92 0.55 -0.85
CA ASN A 193 -6.59 -0.72 -0.60
C ASN A 193 -8.10 -0.59 -0.35
N ALA A 194 -8.65 0.62 -0.25
CA ALA A 194 -10.07 0.84 -0.01
C ALA A 194 -10.93 0.40 -1.22
N PRO A 195 -11.99 -0.41 -1.02
CA PRO A 195 -12.72 -1.03 -2.12
C PRO A 195 -13.38 -0.06 -3.12
N LEU A 196 -13.91 1.08 -2.65
CA LEU A 196 -14.64 2.04 -3.50
C LEU A 196 -13.78 3.15 -4.13
N LEU A 197 -12.52 3.26 -3.73
CA LEU A 197 -11.58 4.20 -4.35
C LEU A 197 -11.12 3.66 -5.70
N LEU A 198 -10.64 4.53 -6.59
CA LEU A 198 -9.99 4.12 -7.84
C LEU A 198 -8.47 4.07 -7.65
N THR A 199 -7.92 2.87 -7.55
CA THR A 199 -6.51 2.62 -7.23
C THR A 199 -5.73 2.26 -8.48
N ILE A 200 -4.64 2.98 -8.73
CA ILE A 200 -3.92 2.94 -10.00
C ILE A 200 -2.50 2.42 -9.81
N SER A 201 -2.20 1.32 -10.50
CA SER A 201 -0.84 0.79 -10.66
C SER A 201 -0.08 1.50 -11.78
N THR A 202 1.23 1.33 -11.76
CA THR A 202 2.14 2.09 -12.61
C THR A 202 2.74 1.18 -13.67
N TYR A 203 2.64 1.59 -14.93
CA TYR A 203 3.36 0.94 -16.01
C TYR A 203 4.15 1.95 -16.87
N ASN A 204 5.11 1.42 -17.61
CA ASN A 204 5.89 2.17 -18.58
C ASN A 204 5.19 2.12 -19.94
N HIS A 205 4.72 3.29 -20.40
CA HIS A 205 3.99 3.44 -21.66
C HIS A 205 4.86 3.22 -22.91
N VAL A 206 6.18 3.29 -22.81
CA VAL A 206 7.10 3.08 -23.95
C VAL A 206 7.37 1.59 -24.16
N THR A 207 7.59 0.85 -23.07
CA THR A 207 7.93 -0.58 -23.12
C THR A 207 6.73 -1.48 -22.85
N ASP A 208 5.58 -0.90 -22.55
CA ASP A 208 4.34 -1.58 -22.18
C ASP A 208 4.52 -2.61 -21.04
N SER A 209 5.45 -2.31 -20.12
CA SER A 209 5.85 -3.18 -19.01
C SER A 209 5.46 -2.57 -17.66
N LEU A 210 5.17 -3.43 -16.68
CA LEU A 210 4.87 -2.97 -15.32
C LEU A 210 6.11 -2.28 -14.71
N TYR A 211 5.91 -1.17 -14.00
CA TYR A 211 7.00 -0.56 -13.24
C TYR A 211 7.45 -1.52 -12.14
N ILE A 212 8.77 -1.74 -12.04
CA ILE A 212 9.37 -2.74 -11.13
C ILE A 212 9.00 -2.53 -9.67
N HIS A 213 8.77 -1.28 -9.25
CA HIS A 213 8.37 -0.94 -7.89
C HIS A 213 6.87 -0.68 -7.73
N SER A 214 6.05 -0.87 -8.78
CA SER A 214 4.60 -0.70 -8.64
C SER A 214 4.07 -1.69 -7.61
N SER A 215 3.47 -1.16 -6.54
CA SER A 215 2.82 -1.96 -5.52
C SER A 215 1.76 -2.89 -6.13
N ARG A 216 1.64 -4.07 -5.53
CA ARG A 216 0.81 -5.17 -6.02
C ARG A 216 -0.22 -5.54 -4.98
N GLY A 217 -1.42 -5.88 -5.42
CA GLY A 217 -2.44 -6.42 -4.54
C GLY A 217 -2.35 -7.94 -4.41
N PHE A 218 -3.44 -8.64 -4.09
CA PHE A 218 -4.72 -8.12 -3.61
C PHE A 218 -4.57 -7.38 -2.27
N THR A 219 -5.68 -6.91 -1.68
CA THR A 219 -5.64 -6.45 -0.28
C THR A 219 -5.37 -7.62 0.66
N ALA A 220 -5.05 -7.35 1.93
CA ALA A 220 -4.90 -8.38 2.96
C ALA A 220 -6.22 -9.14 3.28
N THR A 221 -7.34 -8.72 2.68
CA THR A 221 -8.67 -9.36 2.75
C THR A 221 -9.08 -9.99 1.42
N GLY A 222 -8.18 -10.03 0.43
CA GLY A 222 -8.41 -10.66 -0.87
C GLY A 222 -9.18 -9.80 -1.87
N GLN A 223 -9.41 -8.51 -1.60
CA GLN A 223 -10.08 -7.63 -2.55
C GLN A 223 -9.18 -7.31 -3.73
N VAL A 224 -9.78 -7.26 -4.92
CA VAL A 224 -9.08 -6.93 -6.16
C VAL A 224 -8.66 -5.48 -6.15
N LYS A 225 -7.37 -5.27 -5.95
CA LYS A 225 -6.63 -4.03 -6.14
C LYS A 225 -5.28 -4.36 -6.79
N PRO A 226 -4.65 -3.45 -7.57
CA PRO A 226 -5.18 -2.17 -8.05
C PRO A 226 -6.42 -2.38 -8.94
N ASP A 227 -7.14 -1.30 -9.27
CA ASP A 227 -8.27 -1.40 -10.20
C ASP A 227 -7.79 -1.39 -11.64
N LEU A 228 -6.84 -0.50 -11.95
CA LEU A 228 -6.31 -0.33 -13.30
C LEU A 228 -4.80 -0.03 -13.24
N ALA A 229 -4.17 -0.07 -14.41
CA ALA A 229 -2.82 0.44 -14.62
C ALA A 229 -2.85 1.68 -15.53
N ALA A 230 -2.07 2.69 -15.19
CA ALA A 230 -1.89 3.88 -16.02
C ALA A 230 -0.39 4.20 -16.22
N PRO A 231 -0.03 4.98 -17.26
CA PRO A 231 1.33 5.43 -17.45
C PRO A 231 1.84 6.19 -16.21
N GLY A 232 3.02 5.82 -15.72
CA GLY A 232 3.64 6.58 -14.64
C GLY A 232 5.13 6.36 -14.52
N VAL A 233 5.78 5.88 -15.59
CA VAL A 233 7.24 5.84 -15.70
C VAL A 233 7.68 6.90 -16.69
N ASP A 234 8.60 7.75 -16.24
CA ASP A 234 9.23 8.80 -17.02
C ASP A 234 8.21 9.67 -17.76
N VAL A 235 7.17 10.13 -17.06
CA VAL A 235 6.11 10.97 -17.65
C VAL A 235 6.49 12.44 -17.48
N GLN A 236 6.35 13.21 -18.56
CA GLN A 236 6.62 14.65 -18.55
C GLN A 236 5.47 15.43 -17.89
N GLY A 237 5.81 16.36 -17.01
CA GLY A 237 4.86 17.25 -16.33
C GLY A 237 5.50 18.57 -15.93
N PRO A 238 4.71 19.54 -15.42
CA PRO A 238 5.23 20.82 -14.98
C PRO A 238 6.20 20.63 -13.81
N ALA A 239 7.36 21.29 -13.86
CA ALA A 239 8.32 21.30 -12.76
C ALA A 239 8.01 22.45 -11.77
N LEU A 240 8.54 22.33 -10.55
CA LEU A 240 8.48 23.42 -9.58
C LEU A 240 9.22 24.63 -10.14
N GLN A 241 8.54 25.76 -10.19
CA GLN A 241 9.14 27.04 -10.51
C GLN A 241 9.93 27.56 -9.29
N SER A 242 11.14 28.08 -9.51
CA SER A 242 11.94 28.67 -8.44
C SER A 242 11.28 29.95 -7.89
N ARG A 243 11.53 30.28 -6.62
CA ARG A 243 11.08 31.55 -6.01
C ARG A 243 11.75 32.72 -6.77
N GLY A 244 10.92 33.57 -7.40
CA GLY A 244 11.37 34.73 -8.18
C GLY A 244 10.70 34.85 -9.56
N ASN A 245 9.95 33.84 -9.97
CA ASN A 245 9.28 33.81 -11.27
C ASN A 245 8.09 34.78 -11.32
N THR A 246 8.08 35.66 -12.33
CA THR A 246 6.92 36.48 -12.70
C THR A 246 6.00 35.69 -13.65
N ALA A 247 4.79 36.20 -13.92
CA ALA A 247 3.85 35.62 -14.88
C ALA A 247 4.42 35.42 -16.32
N SER A 248 5.56 36.03 -16.63
CA SER A 248 6.27 35.90 -17.91
C SER A 248 7.31 34.77 -17.96
N THR A 249 7.52 34.05 -16.85
CA THR A 249 8.55 33.01 -16.80
C THR A 249 8.06 31.73 -17.51
N PRO A 250 8.83 31.15 -18.46
CA PRO A 250 8.44 29.94 -19.14
C PRO A 250 8.17 28.79 -18.16
N VAL A 251 7.11 28.02 -18.40
CA VAL A 251 6.84 26.80 -17.63
C VAL A 251 7.95 25.79 -17.92
N SER A 252 8.77 25.47 -16.92
CA SER A 252 9.75 24.38 -17.03
C SER A 252 9.05 23.03 -16.89
N PHE A 253 9.49 22.04 -17.65
CA PHE A 253 8.99 20.68 -17.56
C PHE A 253 10.04 19.77 -16.92
N THR A 254 9.57 18.74 -16.22
CA THR A 254 10.39 17.68 -15.64
C THR A 254 9.74 16.34 -15.94
N ARG A 255 10.49 15.24 -15.77
CA ARG A 255 9.93 13.89 -15.88
C ARG A 255 9.95 13.22 -14.52
N ARG A 256 8.87 12.52 -14.17
CA ARG A 256 8.70 11.86 -12.88
C ARG A 256 8.19 10.43 -13.09
N THR A 257 8.52 9.58 -12.13
CA THR A 257 8.11 8.17 -12.08
C THR A 257 7.43 7.87 -10.75
N GLY A 258 6.33 7.12 -10.79
CA GLY A 258 5.67 6.54 -9.62
C GLY A 258 4.15 6.50 -9.73
N ALA A 259 3.52 5.80 -8.78
CA ALA A 259 2.06 5.65 -8.73
C ALA A 259 1.29 6.97 -8.56
N SER A 260 1.92 7.99 -7.96
CA SER A 260 1.34 9.33 -7.88
C SER A 260 1.13 9.98 -9.25
N VAL A 261 2.02 9.71 -10.20
CA VAL A 261 1.92 10.17 -11.59
C VAL A 261 0.79 9.44 -12.31
N ALA A 262 0.74 8.11 -12.17
CA ALA A 262 -0.31 7.28 -12.77
C ALA A 262 -1.72 7.65 -12.24
N ALA A 263 -1.82 7.94 -10.94
CA ALA A 263 -3.04 8.46 -10.32
C ALA A 263 -3.45 9.83 -10.89
N ALA A 264 -2.50 10.75 -11.11
CA ALA A 264 -2.79 12.05 -11.69
C ALA A 264 -3.32 11.97 -13.13
N ILE A 265 -2.75 11.11 -13.97
CA ILE A 265 -3.25 10.87 -15.33
C ILE A 265 -4.69 10.35 -15.28
N THR A 266 -4.93 9.36 -14.43
CA THR A 266 -6.27 8.77 -14.27
C THR A 266 -7.26 9.80 -13.72
N ALA A 267 -6.86 10.65 -12.76
CA ALA A 267 -7.70 11.73 -12.26
C ALA A 267 -8.11 12.71 -13.38
N GLY A 268 -7.20 13.03 -14.30
CA GLY A 268 -7.51 13.80 -15.50
C GLY A 268 -8.53 13.09 -16.41
N ALA A 269 -8.40 11.78 -16.60
CA ALA A 269 -9.36 10.98 -17.35
C ALA A 269 -10.75 10.97 -16.69
N VAL A 270 -10.82 10.86 -15.36
CA VAL A 270 -12.07 10.96 -14.60
C VAL A 270 -12.69 12.36 -14.72
N ALA A 271 -11.87 13.41 -14.71
CA ALA A 271 -12.36 14.78 -14.92
C ALA A 271 -12.99 14.96 -16.32
N CYS A 272 -12.44 14.28 -17.35
CA CYS A 272 -13.03 14.27 -18.69
C CYS A 272 -14.38 13.57 -18.70
N LEU A 273 -14.52 12.42 -18.03
CA LEU A 273 -15.82 11.75 -17.85
C LEU A 273 -16.84 12.68 -17.19
N PHE A 274 -16.47 13.27 -16.05
CA PHE A 274 -17.35 14.21 -15.36
C PHE A 274 -17.71 15.45 -16.18
N SER A 275 -16.80 15.95 -17.01
CA SER A 275 -17.14 17.03 -17.94
C SER A 275 -18.18 16.58 -18.95
N TRP A 276 -17.96 15.44 -19.62
CA TRP A 276 -18.93 14.92 -20.58
C TRP A 276 -20.31 14.70 -19.95
N ASP A 277 -20.37 14.13 -18.75
CA ASP A 277 -21.63 13.80 -18.10
C ASP A 277 -22.34 14.99 -17.46
N PHE A 278 -21.66 15.72 -16.57
CA PHE A 278 -22.29 16.79 -15.80
C PHE A 278 -22.43 18.10 -16.57
N THR A 279 -21.51 18.40 -17.50
CA THR A 279 -21.54 19.68 -18.23
C THR A 279 -22.31 19.60 -19.54
N GLN A 280 -22.35 18.43 -20.18
CA GLN A 280 -23.12 18.22 -21.42
C GLN A 280 -24.51 17.60 -21.16
N GLY A 281 -24.81 17.20 -19.92
CA GLY A 281 -26.14 16.79 -19.49
C GLY A 281 -26.50 15.34 -19.82
N ASN A 282 -25.50 14.44 -19.95
CA ASN A 282 -25.74 13.03 -20.26
C ASN A 282 -26.19 12.24 -19.02
N ASP A 283 -25.33 12.11 -17.99
CA ASP A 283 -25.67 11.48 -16.71
C ASP A 283 -25.15 12.28 -15.49
N THR A 284 -26.01 13.07 -14.85
CA THR A 284 -25.65 13.87 -13.67
C THR A 284 -25.65 13.07 -12.35
N SER A 285 -25.78 11.74 -12.41
CA SER A 285 -25.85 10.86 -11.23
C SER A 285 -24.55 10.10 -10.95
N LEU A 286 -23.50 10.28 -11.76
CA LEU A 286 -22.26 9.54 -11.61
C LEU A 286 -21.62 9.71 -10.22
N THR A 287 -21.15 8.59 -9.68
CA THR A 287 -20.42 8.48 -8.42
C THR A 287 -19.04 7.86 -8.67
N SER A 288 -18.18 7.83 -7.65
CA SER A 288 -16.86 7.18 -7.73
C SER A 288 -16.98 5.72 -8.17
N SER A 289 -17.98 5.00 -7.64
CA SER A 289 -18.26 3.61 -8.00
C SER A 289 -18.71 3.45 -9.45
N SER A 290 -19.52 4.39 -9.96
CA SER A 290 -19.95 4.40 -11.37
C SER A 290 -18.75 4.61 -12.29
N VAL A 291 -17.92 5.62 -12.00
CA VAL A 291 -16.69 5.94 -12.74
C VAL A 291 -15.74 4.75 -12.76
N ARG A 292 -15.51 4.13 -11.59
CA ARG A 292 -14.67 2.92 -11.48
C ARG A 292 -15.18 1.82 -12.41
N SER A 293 -16.48 1.57 -12.41
CA SER A 293 -17.09 0.52 -13.25
C SER A 293 -16.97 0.83 -14.75
N ILE A 294 -17.18 2.09 -15.14
CA ILE A 294 -17.02 2.57 -16.52
C ILE A 294 -15.58 2.33 -16.99
N LEU A 295 -14.59 2.79 -16.22
CA LEU A 295 -13.18 2.65 -16.58
C LEU A 295 -12.71 1.19 -16.58
N ILE A 296 -13.21 0.35 -15.67
CA ILE A 296 -12.93 -1.09 -15.66
C ILE A 296 -13.48 -1.77 -16.91
N ARG A 297 -14.70 -1.44 -17.35
CA ARG A 297 -15.29 -2.00 -18.58
C ARG A 297 -14.49 -1.59 -19.81
N GLY A 298 -14.09 -0.32 -19.88
CA GLY A 298 -13.28 0.21 -20.97
C GLY A 298 -11.80 -0.16 -20.96
N ALA A 299 -11.30 -0.88 -19.94
CA ALA A 299 -9.88 -1.17 -19.81
C ALA A 299 -9.37 -2.13 -20.90
N ASP A 300 -8.18 -1.84 -21.44
CA ASP A 300 -7.51 -2.75 -22.37
C ASP A 300 -6.87 -3.91 -21.59
N ARG A 301 -6.97 -5.12 -22.17
CA ARG A 301 -6.48 -6.35 -21.56
C ARG A 301 -5.56 -7.05 -22.54
N LYS A 302 -4.36 -7.40 -22.06
CA LYS A 302 -3.39 -8.13 -22.85
C LYS A 302 -3.71 -9.62 -22.76
N GLU A 303 -3.83 -10.30 -23.89
CA GLU A 303 -4.16 -11.73 -23.94
C GLU A 303 -3.19 -12.61 -23.15
N ALA A 304 -1.94 -12.16 -22.98
CA ALA A 304 -0.91 -12.86 -22.21
C ALA A 304 -1.19 -12.91 -20.69
N PHE A 305 -2.14 -12.14 -20.17
CA PHE A 305 -2.46 -12.08 -18.75
C PHE A 305 -3.90 -12.50 -18.45
N GLN A 306 -4.10 -13.15 -17.31
CA GLN A 306 -5.43 -13.36 -16.74
C GLN A 306 -5.84 -12.14 -15.93
N TYR A 307 -7.11 -11.73 -16.06
CA TYR A 307 -7.67 -10.57 -15.36
C TYR A 307 -8.89 -10.98 -14.52
N PRO A 308 -9.11 -10.35 -13.35
CA PRO A 308 -8.20 -9.39 -12.73
C PRO A 308 -6.95 -10.05 -12.14
N ASN A 309 -5.85 -9.30 -12.04
CA ASN A 309 -4.63 -9.77 -11.39
C ASN A 309 -4.02 -8.71 -10.44
N ARG A 310 -3.03 -9.13 -9.66
CA ARG A 310 -2.38 -8.34 -8.60
C ARG A 310 -1.59 -7.14 -9.13
N GLN A 311 -1.18 -7.17 -10.39
CA GLN A 311 -0.26 -6.19 -10.98
C GLN A 311 -0.98 -5.11 -11.80
N TRP A 312 -1.91 -5.54 -12.66
CA TRP A 312 -2.61 -4.71 -13.64
C TRP A 312 -4.07 -4.44 -13.27
N GLY A 313 -4.57 -5.05 -12.18
CA GLY A 313 -5.97 -4.95 -11.82
C GLY A 313 -6.84 -5.55 -12.92
N TYR A 314 -7.76 -4.77 -13.46
CA TYR A 314 -8.67 -5.15 -14.54
C TYR A 314 -8.15 -4.83 -15.96
N GLY A 315 -7.00 -4.17 -16.08
CA GLY A 315 -6.45 -3.76 -17.38
C GLY A 315 -5.75 -2.40 -17.34
N THR A 316 -5.31 -1.92 -18.50
CA THR A 316 -4.77 -0.57 -18.65
C THR A 316 -5.88 0.44 -18.92
N LEU A 317 -5.73 1.66 -18.38
CA LEU A 317 -6.67 2.76 -18.57
C LEU A 317 -6.81 3.08 -20.07
N ASN A 318 -8.03 2.93 -20.61
CA ASN A 318 -8.39 3.39 -21.95
C ASN A 318 -9.68 4.21 -21.87
N LEU A 319 -9.51 5.54 -21.81
CA LEU A 319 -10.61 6.49 -21.71
C LEU A 319 -11.47 6.51 -22.98
N TYR A 320 -10.86 6.31 -24.15
CA TYR A 320 -11.58 6.32 -25.42
C TYR A 320 -12.56 5.15 -25.50
N GLN A 321 -12.10 3.94 -25.17
CA GLN A 321 -12.95 2.76 -25.12
C GLN A 321 -14.04 2.90 -24.04
N ALA A 322 -13.74 3.53 -22.91
CA ALA A 322 -14.75 3.84 -21.90
C ALA A 322 -15.88 4.72 -22.46
N PHE A 323 -15.56 5.77 -23.23
CA PHE A 323 -16.57 6.60 -23.90
C PHE A 323 -17.37 5.84 -24.96
N LEU A 324 -16.75 4.94 -25.74
CA LEU A 324 -17.47 4.15 -26.73
C LEU A 324 -18.54 3.27 -26.07
N LEU A 325 -18.18 2.56 -25.00
CA LEU A 325 -19.10 1.69 -24.25
C LEU A 325 -20.19 2.45 -23.48
N MET A 326 -20.05 3.76 -23.28
CA MET A 326 -21.10 4.60 -22.68
C MET A 326 -22.14 5.07 -23.69
N ARG A 327 -21.85 4.99 -25.00
CA ARG A 327 -22.73 5.46 -26.08
C ARG A 327 -23.61 4.35 -26.67
N GLU A 328 -23.23 3.09 -26.43
CA GLU A 328 -24.00 1.88 -26.75
C GLU A 328 -25.06 1.62 -25.67
#